data_AF-A0A946CCF1-F1
#
_entry.id   AF-A0A946CCF1-F1
#
_cell.length_a   1.000
_cell.length_b   1.000
_cell.length_c   1.000
_cell.angle_alpha   90.00
_cell.angle_beta   90.00
_cell.angle_gamma   90.00
#
_symmetry.space_group_name_H-M   'P 1'
#
loop_
_entity.id
_entity.type
_entity.pdbx_description
1 polymer ?
#
loop_
_entity_poly.entity_id
_entity_poly.type
_entity_poly.pdbx_seq_one_letter_code
_entity_poly.pdbx_strand_id
1 'polypeptide(L)'
;MLHSIKHFFFWLSGAGSETLEQCPNWEQRKYVAFGATVLVPCAFAFIACAYALSTITDKAAVIFPVAFIWAFIILTIDRALVSGYRAFLSWPRKLSQFALRLVVAILMGLTIAHPLVLLLFSDTVSSVIEEDRATEIEQVRAQFGETKSGVRGEIGKLEQAIATQREKWTESFQARFIIQEPNSKDDAIPGLTPEQQQELDDAIAESTSPFTDRLAIVQEQYDGLSPQYAKLQTELSFWQTEYERELNGQRSGLVGEGPRARSIKADQLEPRRTDSQRLARQLEHLSGEKSMLETQARTAEASAIGVFETRLSEIEAANRAEEKRVMALKRQVEEDQASAFVTQQNALRVTIKEQIDSLLAEQQLAKNELAAVGIEERDRLKSIREEPRRDILTQTLALHNLFEEGAEGGRFAFYTYIILTALFMLVDTIPLVVKFFTKAGPYDTLVDRDEISFDSEHSAFKSSNDRYMENLSESNLISVTRNKGLENALVDGIEHSRAGREFLASLVVMEKSFAEEMRIEQETLAHSNPEKRAMLEKMKASFYEDLHRRMEAFFKNGATQS
;
A
#
# COMPACT_ATOMS: atom_id res chain seq x y z
N MET A 1 69.94 8.79 18.18
CA MET A 1 68.72 8.11 17.68
C MET A 1 68.64 6.65 18.12
N LEU A 2 69.65 5.80 17.82
CA LEU A 2 69.65 4.37 18.19
C LEU A 2 69.53 4.08 19.70
N HIS A 3 70.15 4.92 20.55
CA HIS A 3 70.07 4.77 22.02
C HIS A 3 68.65 5.00 22.56
N SER A 4 67.94 6.02 22.05
CA SER A 4 66.55 6.31 22.43
C SER A 4 65.57 5.24 21.96
N ILE A 5 65.79 4.67 20.77
CA ILE A 5 64.97 3.56 20.23
C ILE A 5 65.14 2.30 21.09
N LYS A 6 66.39 1.99 21.48
CA LYS A 6 66.69 0.85 22.35
C LYS A 6 66.02 0.97 23.72
N HIS A 7 66.08 2.15 24.35
CA HIS A 7 65.39 2.43 25.62
C HIS A 7 63.87 2.33 25.51
N PHE A 8 63.29 2.78 24.40
CA PHE A 8 61.86 2.59 24.14
C PHE A 8 61.47 1.10 24.11
N PHE A 9 62.23 0.27 23.40
CA PHE A 9 61.96 -1.17 23.37
C PHE A 9 62.25 -1.88 24.71
N PHE A 10 63.21 -1.40 25.49
CA PHE A 10 63.43 -1.87 26.86
C PHE A 10 62.20 -1.61 27.74
N TRP A 11 61.68 -0.38 27.71
CA TRP A 11 60.47 -0.02 28.42
C TRP A 11 59.26 -0.86 27.97
N LEU A 12 59.16 -1.13 26.66
CA LEU A 12 58.09 -1.92 26.07
C LEU A 12 58.16 -3.41 26.46
N SER A 13 59.38 -3.94 26.66
CA SER A 13 59.59 -5.30 27.15
C SER A 13 59.30 -5.47 28.65
N GLY A 14 58.96 -4.37 29.35
CA GLY A 14 58.71 -4.38 30.79
C GLY A 14 59.96 -4.57 31.64
N ALA A 15 61.16 -4.42 31.06
CA ALA A 15 62.42 -4.61 31.75
C ALA A 15 63.00 -3.28 32.24
N GLY A 16 63.71 -3.32 33.38
CA GLY A 16 64.41 -2.15 33.92
C GLY A 16 65.58 -1.77 33.01
N SER A 17 65.59 -0.53 32.52
CA SER A 17 66.64 -0.04 31.63
C SER A 17 68.02 -0.07 32.29
N GLU A 18 68.10 0.25 33.58
CA GLU A 18 69.34 0.33 34.34
C GLU A 18 70.01 -1.04 34.55
N THR A 19 69.22 -2.07 34.84
CA THR A 19 69.71 -3.45 35.02
C THR A 19 70.04 -4.12 33.68
N LEU A 20 69.31 -3.79 32.61
CA LEU A 20 69.60 -4.31 31.28
C LEU A 20 70.87 -3.72 30.66
N GLU A 21 71.23 -2.49 31.00
CA GLU A 21 72.47 -1.86 30.53
C GLU A 21 73.73 -2.54 31.11
N GLN A 22 73.64 -3.14 32.29
CA GLN A 22 74.71 -3.92 32.92
C GLN A 22 74.90 -5.30 32.26
N CYS A 23 73.92 -5.75 31.46
CA CYS A 23 73.91 -7.04 30.80
C CYS A 23 74.63 -7.03 29.44
N PRO A 24 75.12 -8.18 28.96
CA PRO A 24 75.79 -8.28 27.67
C PRO A 24 74.86 -7.94 26.49
N ASN A 25 75.45 -7.45 25.38
CA ASN A 25 74.71 -6.96 24.20
C ASN A 25 73.72 -7.98 23.58
N TRP A 26 73.97 -9.28 23.71
CA TRP A 26 73.06 -10.31 23.18
C TRP A 26 71.75 -10.40 24.01
N GLU A 27 71.82 -10.18 25.32
CA GLU A 27 70.67 -10.16 26.21
C GLU A 27 69.85 -8.88 25.95
N GLN A 28 70.53 -7.76 25.74
CA GLN A 28 69.89 -6.51 25.34
C GLN A 28 69.09 -6.65 24.03
N ARG A 29 69.65 -7.32 23.01
CA ARG A 29 68.94 -7.61 21.76
C ARG A 29 67.72 -8.52 21.96
N LYS A 30 67.79 -9.49 22.88
CA LYS A 30 66.68 -10.38 23.24
C LYS A 30 65.50 -9.58 23.81
N TYR A 31 65.72 -8.66 24.74
CA TYR A 31 64.64 -7.82 25.28
C TYR A 31 64.13 -6.78 24.29
N VAL A 32 64.97 -6.25 23.39
CA VAL A 32 64.48 -5.43 22.27
C VAL A 32 63.51 -6.23 21.40
N ALA A 33 63.83 -7.50 21.10
CA ALA A 33 62.94 -8.37 20.35
C ALA A 33 61.63 -8.66 21.11
N PHE A 34 61.67 -8.89 22.43
CA PHE A 34 60.46 -9.03 23.24
C PHE A 34 59.58 -7.78 23.21
N GLY A 35 60.18 -6.60 23.36
CA GLY A 35 59.45 -5.34 23.20
C GLY A 35 58.79 -5.24 21.82
N ALA A 36 59.53 -5.56 20.76
CA ALA A 36 59.00 -5.54 19.40
C ALA A 36 57.81 -6.50 19.19
N THR A 37 57.82 -7.68 19.82
CA THR A 37 56.70 -8.62 19.71
C THR A 37 55.39 -8.10 20.31
N VAL A 38 55.46 -7.20 21.32
CA VAL A 38 54.28 -6.59 21.95
C VAL A 38 53.63 -5.52 21.06
N LEU A 39 54.36 -4.95 20.09
CA LEU A 39 53.79 -3.99 19.14
C LEU A 39 52.83 -4.65 18.14
N VAL A 40 53.00 -5.93 17.84
CA VAL A 40 52.21 -6.61 16.81
C VAL A 40 50.73 -6.74 17.25
N PRO A 41 50.41 -7.26 18.45
CA PRO A 41 49.03 -7.24 18.96
C PRO A 41 48.47 -5.83 19.11
N CYS A 42 49.28 -4.87 19.57
CA CYS A 42 48.90 -3.46 19.67
C CYS A 42 48.46 -2.87 18.31
N ALA A 43 49.20 -3.15 17.23
CA ALA A 43 48.88 -2.67 15.89
C ALA A 43 47.58 -3.27 15.36
N PHE A 44 47.37 -4.58 15.56
CA PHE A 44 46.13 -5.23 15.16
C PHE A 44 44.94 -4.76 15.99
N ALA A 45 45.10 -4.54 17.30
CA ALA A 45 44.07 -3.98 18.16
C ALA A 45 43.66 -2.56 17.72
N PHE A 46 44.62 -1.74 17.27
CA PHE A 46 44.32 -0.43 16.68
C PHE A 46 43.46 -0.54 15.43
N ILE A 47 43.84 -1.41 14.48
CA ILE A 47 43.11 -1.60 13.21
C ILE A 47 41.70 -2.17 13.48
N ALA A 48 41.60 -3.18 14.34
CA ALA A 48 40.33 -3.80 14.73
C ALA A 48 39.38 -2.80 15.39
N CYS A 49 39.87 -2.00 16.34
CA CYS A 49 39.07 -0.99 17.02
C CYS A 49 38.68 0.17 16.09
N ALA A 50 39.60 0.62 15.23
CA ALA A 50 39.30 1.64 14.23
C ALA A 50 38.20 1.17 13.26
N TYR A 51 38.25 -0.10 12.83
CA TYR A 51 37.18 -0.69 12.02
C TYR A 51 35.86 -0.80 12.79
N ALA A 52 35.87 -1.33 14.01
CA ALA A 52 34.67 -1.44 14.84
C ALA A 52 34.04 -0.07 15.16
N LEU A 53 34.82 1.01 15.24
CA LEU A 53 34.30 2.36 15.38
C LEU A 53 33.77 2.94 14.07
N SER A 54 34.36 2.54 12.93
CA SER A 54 33.91 2.97 11.60
C SER A 54 32.52 2.44 11.24
N THR A 55 32.05 1.37 11.89
CA THR A 55 30.67 0.89 11.74
C THR A 55 29.66 1.72 12.54
N ILE A 56 30.11 2.48 13.56
CA ILE A 56 29.26 3.29 14.45
C ILE A 56 29.29 4.77 14.04
N THR A 57 30.44 5.30 13.63
CA THR A 57 30.60 6.71 13.27
C THR A 57 31.50 6.90 12.06
N ASP A 58 31.10 7.79 11.14
CA ASP A 58 31.93 8.19 9.99
C ASP A 58 32.98 9.27 10.37
N LYS A 59 32.97 9.76 11.62
CA LYS A 59 33.84 10.86 12.05
C LYS A 59 35.24 10.36 12.38
N ALA A 60 36.16 10.47 11.43
CA ALA A 60 37.58 10.12 11.61
C ALA A 60 38.22 10.76 12.86
N ALA A 61 37.79 11.96 13.24
CA ALA A 61 38.25 12.67 14.44
C ALA A 61 37.88 11.96 15.76
N VAL A 62 36.87 11.08 15.77
CA VAL A 62 36.51 10.24 16.92
C VAL A 62 37.16 8.86 16.81
N ILE A 63 37.20 8.28 15.61
CA ILE A 63 37.73 6.93 15.36
C ILE A 63 39.19 6.82 15.81
N PHE A 64 40.08 7.68 15.30
CA PHE A 64 41.52 7.52 15.54
C PHE A 64 41.95 7.73 17.00
N PRO A 65 41.46 8.76 17.73
CA PRO A 65 41.84 8.93 19.13
C PRO A 65 41.35 7.79 20.02
N VAL A 66 40.11 7.31 19.82
CA VAL A 66 39.56 6.20 20.62
C VAL A 66 40.29 4.90 20.30
N ALA A 67 40.57 4.60 19.02
CA ALA A 67 41.36 3.44 18.64
C ALA A 67 42.78 3.51 19.21
N PHE A 68 43.39 4.70 19.29
CA PHE A 68 44.71 4.88 19.90
C PHE A 68 44.69 4.61 21.41
N ILE A 69 43.66 5.09 22.12
CA ILE A 69 43.45 4.79 23.55
C ILE A 69 43.29 3.28 23.75
N TRP A 70 42.49 2.62 22.92
CA TRP A 70 42.31 1.16 22.99
C TRP A 70 43.61 0.39 22.73
N ALA A 71 44.35 0.76 21.68
CA ALA A 71 45.64 0.18 21.37
C ALA A 71 46.64 0.38 22.52
N PHE A 72 46.62 1.54 23.16
CA PHE A 72 47.42 1.81 24.35
C PHE A 72 47.02 0.94 25.54
N ILE A 73 45.72 0.70 25.76
CA ILE A 73 45.25 -0.24 26.79
C ILE A 73 45.80 -1.64 26.53
N ILE A 74 45.66 -2.17 25.31
CA ILE A 74 46.21 -3.48 24.95
C ILE A 74 47.73 -3.52 25.13
N LEU A 75 48.44 -2.49 24.67
CA LEU A 75 49.88 -2.35 24.87
C LEU A 75 50.27 -2.42 26.35
N THR A 76 49.54 -1.74 27.23
CA THR A 76 49.84 -1.76 28.68
C THR A 76 49.56 -3.12 29.31
N ILE A 77 48.49 -3.80 28.88
CA ILE A 77 48.14 -5.15 29.34
C ILE A 77 49.22 -6.15 28.90
N ASP A 78 49.59 -6.15 27.62
CA ASP A 78 50.60 -7.05 27.08
C ASP A 78 51.97 -6.78 27.69
N ARG A 79 52.33 -5.51 27.90
CA ARG A 79 53.55 -5.11 28.63
C ARG A 79 53.56 -5.64 30.06
N ALA A 80 52.46 -5.45 30.80
CA ALA A 80 52.33 -5.94 32.16
C ALA A 80 52.48 -7.47 32.22
N LEU A 81 52.01 -8.18 31.19
CA LEU A 81 52.04 -9.62 31.13
C LEU A 81 53.41 -10.17 30.73
N VAL A 82 54.16 -9.47 29.87
CA VAL A 82 55.58 -9.77 29.66
C VAL A 82 56.37 -9.50 30.95
N SER A 83 56.11 -8.39 31.64
CA SER A 83 56.80 -8.03 32.89
C SER A 83 56.51 -8.98 34.05
N GLY A 84 55.28 -9.52 34.14
CA GLY A 84 54.87 -10.40 35.23
C GLY A 84 55.44 -11.82 35.18
N TYR A 85 56.06 -12.23 34.07
CA TYR A 85 56.71 -13.53 33.96
C TYR A 85 58.00 -13.57 34.77
N ARG A 86 58.09 -14.50 35.74
CA ARG A 86 59.28 -14.70 36.57
C ARG A 86 59.96 -16.05 36.27
N ALA A 87 61.22 -15.98 35.83
CA ALA A 87 61.93 -17.14 35.29
C ALA A 87 62.28 -18.22 36.33
N PHE A 88 62.40 -17.86 37.62
CA PHE A 88 62.83 -18.78 38.69
C PHE A 88 61.67 -19.37 39.52
N LEU A 89 60.41 -19.13 39.12
CA LEU A 89 59.25 -19.71 39.82
C LEU A 89 59.17 -21.24 39.69
N SER A 90 58.51 -21.92 40.63
CA SER A 90 58.30 -23.37 40.57
C SER A 90 57.44 -23.77 39.38
N TRP A 91 57.73 -24.93 38.77
CA TRP A 91 57.05 -25.42 37.55
C TRP A 91 55.50 -25.37 37.60
N PRO A 92 54.80 -25.79 38.67
CA PRO A 92 53.35 -25.68 38.73
C PRO A 92 52.85 -24.23 38.75
N ARG A 93 53.58 -23.31 39.40
CA ARG A 93 53.23 -21.88 39.41
C ARG A 93 53.47 -21.24 38.03
N LYS A 94 54.53 -21.63 37.32
CA LYS A 94 54.79 -21.23 35.93
C LYS A 94 53.67 -21.67 35.00
N LEU A 95 53.22 -22.92 35.13
CA LEU A 95 52.12 -23.44 34.31
C LEU A 95 50.79 -22.72 34.62
N SER A 96 50.51 -22.42 35.89
CA SER A 96 49.32 -21.66 36.30
C SER A 96 49.31 -20.23 35.73
N GLN A 97 50.44 -19.52 35.76
CA GLN A 97 50.58 -18.20 35.15
C GLN A 97 50.41 -18.26 33.63
N PHE A 98 51.00 -19.28 32.97
CA PHE A 98 50.83 -19.50 31.53
C PHE A 98 49.37 -19.79 31.16
N ALA A 99 48.70 -20.67 31.92
CA ALA A 99 47.31 -21.06 31.66
C ALA A 99 46.32 -19.89 31.86
N LEU A 100 46.47 -19.12 32.95
CA LEU A 100 45.68 -17.92 33.19
C LEU A 100 45.82 -16.93 32.01
N ARG A 101 47.05 -16.77 31.49
CA ARG A 101 47.30 -15.91 30.35
C ARG A 101 46.77 -16.48 29.04
N LEU A 102 46.84 -17.79 28.82
CA LEU A 102 46.22 -18.43 27.66
C LEU A 102 44.71 -18.13 27.63
N VAL A 103 44.03 -18.19 28.76
CA VAL A 103 42.60 -17.85 28.87
C VAL A 103 42.35 -16.38 28.51
N VAL A 104 43.13 -15.45 29.07
CA VAL A 104 42.99 -14.01 28.76
C VAL A 104 43.28 -13.72 27.28
N ALA A 105 44.30 -14.37 26.70
CA ALA A 105 44.65 -14.23 25.29
C ALA A 105 43.60 -14.86 24.37
N ILE A 106 42.92 -15.94 24.77
CA ILE A 106 41.77 -16.48 24.03
C ILE A 106 40.64 -15.45 24.00
N LEU A 107 40.31 -14.86 25.15
CA LEU A 107 39.24 -13.88 25.26
C LEU A 107 39.54 -12.61 24.45
N MET A 108 40.75 -12.06 24.58
CA MET A 108 41.18 -10.87 23.83
C MET A 108 41.37 -11.17 22.33
N GLY A 109 41.97 -12.31 22.01
CA GLY A 109 42.16 -12.75 20.63
C GLY A 109 40.84 -12.94 19.89
N LEU A 110 39.83 -13.56 20.51
CA LEU A 110 38.50 -13.72 19.92
C LEU A 110 37.80 -12.39 19.70
N THR A 111 37.87 -11.48 20.68
CA THR A 111 37.21 -10.16 20.60
C THR A 111 37.84 -9.24 19.57
N ILE A 112 39.17 -9.31 19.38
CA ILE A 112 39.89 -8.53 18.36
C ILE A 112 39.75 -9.18 16.97
N ALA A 113 39.73 -10.51 16.88
CA ALA A 113 39.62 -11.22 15.61
C ALA A 113 38.31 -10.92 14.88
N HIS A 114 37.17 -10.87 15.59
CA HIS A 114 35.86 -10.68 14.97
C HIS A 114 35.75 -9.43 14.05
N PRO A 115 36.01 -8.19 14.53
CA PRO A 115 35.97 -7.01 13.67
C PRO A 115 37.02 -7.05 12.55
N LEU A 116 38.15 -7.71 12.76
CA LEU A 116 39.21 -7.81 11.77
C LEU A 116 38.85 -8.79 10.64
N VAL A 117 38.16 -9.87 10.97
CA VAL A 117 37.61 -10.79 9.98
C VAL A 117 36.48 -10.13 9.19
N LEU A 118 35.62 -9.33 9.84
CA LEU A 118 34.62 -8.53 9.14
C LEU A 118 35.27 -7.52 8.16
N LEU A 119 36.37 -6.88 8.57
CA LEU A 119 37.14 -6.00 7.67
C LEU A 119 37.70 -6.75 6.46
N LEU A 120 38.20 -7.98 6.65
CA LEU A 120 38.76 -8.78 5.55
C LEU A 120 37.67 -9.22 4.55
N PHE A 121 36.47 -9.51 5.04
CA PHE A 121 35.33 -9.92 4.22
C PHE A 121 34.35 -8.78 3.92
N SER A 122 34.76 -7.52 4.05
CA SER A 122 33.86 -6.36 3.93
C SER A 122 33.07 -6.37 2.62
N ASP A 123 33.72 -6.75 1.52
CA ASP A 123 33.12 -6.75 0.18
C ASP A 123 32.11 -7.89 0.04
N THR A 124 32.45 -9.08 0.53
CA THR A 124 31.55 -10.25 0.54
C THR A 124 30.33 -9.99 1.42
N VAL A 125 30.54 -9.46 2.62
CA VAL A 125 29.48 -9.10 3.57
C VAL A 125 28.57 -8.03 2.96
N SER A 126 29.14 -7.02 2.29
CA SER A 126 28.35 -5.99 1.59
C SER A 126 27.51 -6.60 0.47
N SER A 127 28.06 -7.55 -0.30
CA SER A 127 27.31 -8.25 -1.35
C SER A 127 26.10 -9.00 -0.81
N VAL A 128 26.25 -9.73 0.31
CA VAL A 128 25.14 -10.45 0.95
C VAL A 128 24.08 -9.48 1.45
N ILE A 129 24.49 -8.36 2.05
CA ILE A 129 23.56 -7.32 2.52
C ILE A 129 22.78 -6.70 1.35
N GLU A 130 23.43 -6.48 0.19
CA GLU A 130 22.75 -6.01 -1.02
C GLU A 130 21.79 -7.04 -1.61
N GLU A 131 22.12 -8.33 -1.52
CA GLU A 131 21.24 -9.43 -1.92
C GLU A 131 20.00 -9.49 -1.02
N ASP A 132 20.18 -9.47 0.31
CA ASP A 132 19.09 -9.37 1.28
C ASP A 132 18.21 -8.15 1.01
N ARG A 133 18.82 -6.98 0.73
CA ARG A 133 18.10 -5.77 0.35
C ARG A 133 17.32 -5.94 -0.95
N ALA A 134 17.89 -6.63 -1.94
CA ALA A 134 17.21 -6.90 -3.20
C ALA A 134 15.98 -7.80 -2.99
N THR A 135 16.08 -8.83 -2.14
CA THR A 135 14.94 -9.69 -1.81
C THR A 135 13.83 -8.93 -1.10
N GLU A 136 14.17 -8.04 -0.17
CA GLU A 136 13.22 -7.16 0.51
C GLU A 136 12.53 -6.19 -0.46
N ILE A 137 13.30 -5.60 -1.38
CA ILE A 137 12.77 -4.73 -2.44
C ILE A 137 11.77 -5.50 -3.32
N GLU A 138 12.08 -6.74 -3.70
CA GLU A 138 11.16 -7.57 -4.50
C GLU A 138 9.88 -7.93 -3.73
N GLN A 139 9.98 -8.23 -2.42
CA GLN A 139 8.80 -8.46 -1.58
C GLN A 139 7.90 -7.22 -1.50
N VAL A 140 8.48 -6.04 -1.30
CA VAL A 140 7.76 -4.77 -1.27
C VAL A 140 7.12 -4.46 -2.63
N ARG A 141 7.86 -4.67 -3.73
CA ARG A 141 7.31 -4.55 -5.09
C ARG A 141 6.14 -5.50 -5.33
N ALA A 142 6.21 -6.73 -4.84
CA ALA A 142 5.13 -7.69 -4.97
C ALA A 142 3.86 -7.23 -4.24
N GLN A 143 4.01 -6.74 -3.00
CA GLN A 143 2.90 -6.19 -2.21
C GLN A 143 2.23 -5.00 -2.92
N PHE A 144 3.01 -4.01 -3.36
CA PHE A 144 2.45 -2.87 -4.10
C PHE A 144 1.92 -3.27 -5.49
N GLY A 145 2.50 -4.29 -6.12
CA GLY A 145 2.02 -4.86 -7.37
C GLY A 145 0.60 -5.43 -7.23
N GLU A 146 0.33 -6.13 -6.13
CA GLU A 146 -1.01 -6.64 -5.80
C GLU A 146 -2.02 -5.50 -5.60
N THR A 147 -1.67 -4.49 -4.79
CA THR A 147 -2.52 -3.31 -4.57
C THR A 147 -2.82 -2.57 -5.89
N LYS A 148 -1.80 -2.32 -6.71
CA LYS A 148 -1.98 -1.68 -8.03
C LYS A 148 -2.83 -2.51 -8.97
N SER A 149 -2.69 -3.84 -8.93
CA SER A 149 -3.52 -4.75 -9.73
C SER A 149 -4.99 -4.65 -9.31
N GLY A 150 -5.27 -4.60 -8.00
CA GLY A 150 -6.61 -4.37 -7.45
C GLY A 150 -7.23 -3.08 -7.97
N VAL A 151 -6.53 -1.94 -7.80
CA VAL A 151 -7.01 -0.63 -8.27
C VAL A 151 -7.17 -0.58 -9.80
N ARG A 152 -6.26 -1.18 -10.57
CA ARG A 152 -6.41 -1.30 -12.03
C ARG A 152 -7.63 -2.13 -12.41
N GLY A 153 -7.94 -3.17 -11.65
CA GLY A 153 -9.16 -3.98 -11.83
C GLY A 153 -10.43 -3.15 -11.63
N GLU A 154 -10.46 -2.29 -10.62
CA GLU A 154 -11.57 -1.36 -10.38
C GLU A 154 -11.71 -0.31 -11.48
N ILE A 155 -10.59 0.28 -11.94
CA ILE A 155 -10.58 1.18 -13.10
C ILE A 155 -11.15 0.47 -14.33
N GLY A 156 -10.78 -0.79 -14.58
CA GLY A 156 -11.34 -1.59 -15.68
C GLY A 156 -12.85 -1.83 -15.57
N LYS A 157 -13.37 -2.07 -14.36
CA LYS A 157 -14.82 -2.19 -14.11
C LYS A 157 -15.54 -0.85 -14.39
N LEU A 158 -14.97 0.26 -13.95
CA LEU A 158 -15.51 1.61 -14.22
C LEU A 158 -15.46 1.93 -15.72
N GLU A 159 -14.40 1.56 -16.44
CA GLU A 159 -14.29 1.71 -17.89
C GLU A 159 -15.40 0.95 -18.63
N GLN A 160 -15.68 -0.29 -18.23
CA GLN A 160 -16.79 -1.07 -18.78
C GLN A 160 -18.15 -0.44 -18.46
N ALA A 161 -18.36 0.01 -17.23
CA ALA A 161 -19.59 0.71 -16.83
C ALA A 161 -19.82 1.98 -17.67
N ILE A 162 -18.78 2.80 -17.85
CA ILE A 162 -18.83 4.00 -18.71
C ILE A 162 -19.14 3.62 -20.16
N ALA A 163 -18.52 2.56 -20.69
CA ALA A 163 -18.75 2.10 -22.06
C ALA A 163 -20.21 1.69 -22.29
N THR A 164 -20.78 0.87 -21.40
CA THR A 164 -22.20 0.46 -21.48
C THR A 164 -23.15 1.65 -21.40
N GLN A 165 -22.83 2.64 -20.58
CA GLN A 165 -23.65 3.85 -20.45
C GLN A 165 -23.55 4.76 -21.68
N ARG A 166 -22.38 4.84 -22.32
CA ARG A 166 -22.19 5.54 -23.61
C ARG A 166 -22.91 4.87 -24.77
N GLU A 167 -23.02 3.54 -24.74
CA GLU A 167 -23.82 2.78 -25.71
C GLU A 167 -25.30 3.14 -25.57
N LYS A 168 -25.87 3.06 -24.36
CA LYS A 168 -27.24 3.51 -24.07
C LYS A 168 -27.50 4.96 -24.46
N TRP A 169 -26.53 5.85 -24.22
CA TRP A 169 -26.60 7.23 -24.67
C TRP A 169 -26.74 7.30 -26.20
N THR A 170 -25.93 6.54 -26.94
CA THR A 170 -25.95 6.50 -28.41
C THR A 170 -27.26 5.92 -28.95
N GLU A 171 -27.76 4.85 -28.34
CA GLU A 171 -29.06 4.24 -28.68
C GLU A 171 -30.22 5.21 -28.53
N SER A 172 -30.17 6.14 -27.56
CA SER A 172 -31.22 7.16 -27.35
C SER A 172 -31.41 8.12 -28.54
N PHE A 173 -30.43 8.22 -29.44
CA PHE A 173 -30.53 9.03 -30.66
C PHE A 173 -31.12 8.28 -31.85
N GLN A 174 -31.21 6.95 -31.79
CA GLN A 174 -31.81 6.16 -32.86
C GLN A 174 -33.34 6.13 -32.70
N ALA A 175 -34.05 6.97 -33.47
CA ALA A 175 -35.50 7.04 -33.45
C ALA A 175 -36.12 5.83 -34.18
N ARG A 176 -36.65 4.86 -33.43
CA ARG A 176 -37.52 3.81 -33.97
C ARG A 176 -38.96 4.29 -33.91
N PHE A 177 -39.40 5.03 -34.93
CA PHE A 177 -40.81 5.43 -35.04
C PHE A 177 -41.67 4.18 -35.27
N ILE A 178 -42.55 3.91 -34.32
CA ILE A 178 -43.60 2.90 -34.45
C ILE A 178 -44.74 3.60 -35.21
N ILE A 179 -45.33 2.91 -36.19
CA ILE A 179 -46.43 3.34 -37.07
C ILE A 179 -45.96 3.98 -38.39
N GLN A 180 -45.53 3.12 -39.31
CA GLN A 180 -45.94 3.27 -40.72
C GLN A 180 -47.10 2.30 -40.92
N GLU A 181 -48.33 2.74 -40.69
CA GLU A 181 -49.45 2.06 -41.34
C GLU A 181 -49.30 2.28 -42.84
N PRO A 182 -49.35 1.22 -43.67
CA PRO A 182 -49.39 1.41 -45.10
C PRO A 182 -50.67 2.17 -45.38
N ASN A 183 -50.53 3.37 -45.96
CA ASN A 183 -51.62 4.12 -46.57
C ASN A 183 -52.58 3.12 -47.24
N SER A 184 -53.78 2.98 -46.70
CA SER A 184 -54.88 2.32 -47.38
C SER A 184 -55.12 3.11 -48.65
N LYS A 185 -54.57 2.60 -49.76
CA LYS A 185 -54.85 3.08 -51.11
C LYS A 185 -56.28 2.68 -51.46
N ASP A 186 -57.26 3.37 -50.90
CA ASP A 186 -58.64 3.29 -51.34
C ASP A 186 -59.20 4.71 -51.37
N ASP A 187 -58.58 5.58 -52.17
CA ASP A 187 -59.15 6.89 -52.47
C ASP A 187 -59.61 6.94 -53.92
N ALA A 188 -60.90 7.29 -54.04
CA ALA A 188 -61.65 7.66 -55.23
C ALA A 188 -62.06 6.51 -56.17
N ILE A 189 -63.22 5.90 -55.86
CA ILE A 189 -64.13 5.41 -56.90
C ILE A 189 -64.91 6.64 -57.40
N PRO A 190 -64.71 7.10 -58.65
CA PRO A 190 -65.50 8.18 -59.22
C PRO A 190 -66.83 7.59 -59.67
N GLY A 191 -67.81 7.57 -58.79
CA GLY A 191 -69.16 7.11 -59.07
C GLY A 191 -70.03 7.21 -57.82
N LEU A 192 -71.32 7.45 -58.01
CA LEU A 192 -72.28 7.32 -56.91
C LEU A 192 -72.11 5.93 -56.30
N THR A 193 -72.07 5.86 -54.96
CA THR A 193 -72.11 4.57 -54.26
C THR A 193 -73.38 3.80 -54.67
N PRO A 194 -73.39 2.46 -54.64
CA PRO A 194 -74.57 1.67 -55.01
C PRO A 194 -75.82 2.06 -54.20
N GLU A 195 -75.65 2.52 -52.96
CA GLU A 195 -76.73 3.05 -52.12
C GLU A 195 -77.27 4.40 -52.63
N GLN A 196 -76.38 5.32 -53.05
CA GLN A 196 -76.76 6.60 -53.62
C GLN A 196 -77.38 6.48 -55.02
N GLN A 197 -76.98 5.47 -55.80
CA GLN A 197 -77.64 5.15 -57.08
C GLN A 197 -79.08 4.71 -56.85
N GLN A 198 -79.31 3.86 -55.84
CA GLN A 198 -80.63 3.41 -55.48
C GLN A 198 -81.53 4.56 -54.97
N GLU A 199 -81.00 5.46 -54.14
CA GLU A 199 -81.75 6.66 -53.70
C GLU A 199 -82.10 7.61 -54.85
N LEU A 200 -81.20 7.78 -55.84
CA LEU A 200 -81.46 8.58 -57.03
C LEU A 200 -82.56 7.93 -57.89
N ASP A 201 -82.47 6.63 -58.11
CA ASP A 201 -83.45 5.87 -58.88
C ASP A 201 -84.84 5.92 -58.21
N ASP A 202 -84.91 5.81 -56.88
CA ASP A 202 -86.15 5.93 -56.11
C ASP A 202 -86.75 7.35 -56.22
N ALA A 203 -85.92 8.39 -56.14
CA ALA A 203 -86.38 9.78 -56.28
C ALA A 203 -86.85 10.13 -57.72
N ILE A 204 -86.20 9.56 -58.73
CA ILE A 204 -86.63 9.66 -60.13
C ILE A 204 -87.95 8.91 -60.32
N ALA A 205 -88.08 7.70 -59.77
CA ALA A 205 -89.30 6.89 -59.85
C ALA A 205 -90.48 7.58 -59.18
N GLU A 206 -90.30 8.15 -57.97
CA GLU A 206 -91.36 8.87 -57.25
C GLU A 206 -91.85 10.10 -58.05
N SER A 207 -90.92 10.89 -58.60
CA SER A 207 -91.24 12.10 -59.36
C SER A 207 -91.81 11.87 -60.76
N THR A 208 -91.48 10.74 -61.41
CA THR A 208 -91.95 10.40 -62.76
C THR A 208 -93.22 9.52 -62.76
N SER A 209 -93.50 8.78 -61.68
CA SER A 209 -94.65 7.87 -61.55
C SER A 209 -96.01 8.45 -62.01
N PRO A 210 -96.40 9.70 -61.66
CA PRO A 210 -97.72 10.22 -62.04
C PRO A 210 -97.84 10.45 -63.55
N PHE A 211 -96.73 10.76 -64.20
CA PHE A 211 -96.66 11.00 -65.65
C PHE A 211 -96.56 9.70 -66.41
N THR A 212 -95.76 8.73 -65.96
CA THR A 212 -95.60 7.42 -66.60
C THR A 212 -96.89 6.59 -66.52
N ASP A 213 -97.58 6.62 -65.37
CA ASP A 213 -98.86 5.91 -65.20
C ASP A 213 -99.93 6.49 -66.12
N ARG A 214 -100.00 7.81 -66.24
CA ARG A 214 -100.92 8.48 -67.15
C ARG A 214 -100.56 8.20 -68.62
N LEU A 215 -99.28 8.17 -68.95
CA LEU A 215 -98.78 7.86 -70.30
C LEU A 215 -99.14 6.42 -70.69
N ALA A 216 -99.04 5.46 -69.78
CA ALA A 216 -99.46 4.07 -70.01
C ALA A 216 -100.96 3.98 -70.34
N ILE A 217 -101.80 4.70 -69.59
CA ILE A 217 -103.26 4.75 -69.85
C ILE A 217 -103.56 5.39 -71.21
N VAL A 218 -102.92 6.52 -71.53
CA VAL A 218 -103.10 7.21 -72.82
C VAL A 218 -102.61 6.35 -73.98
N GLN A 219 -101.52 5.60 -73.79
CA GLN A 219 -100.97 4.68 -74.77
C GLN A 219 -101.92 3.50 -75.03
N GLU A 220 -102.52 2.91 -73.99
CA GLU A 220 -103.51 1.85 -74.13
C GLU A 220 -104.76 2.33 -74.90
N GLN A 221 -105.22 3.56 -74.59
CA GLN A 221 -106.34 4.19 -75.32
C GLN A 221 -105.99 4.46 -76.79
N TYR A 222 -104.76 4.91 -77.08
CA TYR A 222 -104.27 5.13 -78.43
C TYR A 222 -104.17 3.81 -79.21
N ASP A 223 -103.60 2.77 -78.59
CA ASP A 223 -103.41 1.45 -79.20
C ASP A 223 -104.75 0.71 -79.43
N GLY A 224 -105.78 0.99 -78.64
CA GLY A 224 -107.14 0.49 -78.86
C GLY A 224 -107.88 1.15 -80.03
N LEU A 225 -107.69 2.46 -80.22
CA LEU A 225 -108.40 3.26 -81.23
C LEU A 225 -107.69 3.30 -82.59
N SER A 226 -106.36 3.24 -82.61
CA SER A 226 -105.52 3.23 -83.81
C SER A 226 -105.90 2.14 -84.83
N PRO A 227 -106.03 0.85 -84.47
CA PRO A 227 -106.42 -0.20 -85.41
C PRO A 227 -107.86 -0.06 -85.89
N GLN A 228 -108.77 0.49 -85.06
CA GLN A 228 -110.15 0.77 -85.47
C GLN A 228 -110.20 1.89 -86.51
N TYR A 229 -109.42 2.95 -86.32
CA TYR A 229 -109.26 4.01 -87.30
C TYR A 229 -108.65 3.50 -88.61
N ALA A 230 -107.59 2.67 -88.53
CA ALA A 230 -106.97 2.07 -89.70
C ALA A 230 -107.95 1.18 -90.49
N LYS A 231 -108.76 0.36 -89.80
CA LYS A 231 -109.82 -0.45 -90.42
C LYS A 231 -110.92 0.40 -91.04
N LEU A 232 -111.33 1.47 -90.37
CA LEU A 232 -112.35 2.38 -90.89
C LEU A 232 -111.85 3.14 -92.14
N GLN A 233 -110.57 3.48 -92.21
CA GLN A 233 -109.95 4.10 -93.38
C GLN A 233 -109.88 3.15 -94.57
N THR A 234 -109.54 1.88 -94.36
CA THR A 234 -109.56 0.88 -95.45
C THR A 234 -110.98 0.65 -95.95
N GLU A 235 -111.97 0.55 -95.06
CA GLU A 235 -113.39 0.47 -95.45
C GLU A 235 -113.88 1.73 -96.21
N LEU A 236 -113.49 2.93 -95.76
CA LEU A 236 -113.79 4.19 -96.45
C LEU A 236 -113.23 4.19 -97.88
N SER A 237 -111.97 3.79 -98.04
CA SER A 237 -111.32 3.72 -99.34
C SER A 237 -112.00 2.72 -100.28
N PHE A 238 -112.44 1.57 -99.74
CA PHE A 238 -113.19 0.55 -100.48
C PHE A 238 -114.54 1.08 -100.97
N TRP A 239 -115.33 1.68 -100.06
CA TRP A 239 -116.65 2.22 -100.41
C TRP A 239 -116.57 3.48 -101.27
N GLN A 240 -115.52 4.30 -101.14
CA GLN A 240 -115.26 5.42 -102.06
C GLN A 240 -115.04 4.89 -103.48
N THR A 241 -114.24 3.83 -103.62
CA THR A 241 -113.99 3.19 -104.92
C THR A 241 -115.27 2.58 -105.51
N GLU A 242 -116.10 1.91 -104.70
CA GLU A 242 -117.38 1.36 -105.17
C GLU A 242 -118.40 2.44 -105.53
N TYR A 243 -118.45 3.55 -104.79
CA TYR A 243 -119.29 4.72 -105.12
C TYR A 243 -118.85 5.37 -106.45
N GLU A 244 -117.55 5.54 -106.66
CA GLU A 244 -116.99 6.05 -107.92
C GLU A 244 -117.28 5.12 -109.12
N ARG A 245 -117.25 3.79 -108.90
CA ARG A 245 -117.61 2.79 -109.93
C ARG A 245 -119.09 2.84 -110.32
N GLU A 246 -119.99 3.05 -109.36
CA GLU A 246 -121.44 3.19 -109.62
C GLU A 246 -121.75 4.52 -110.32
N LEU A 247 -121.09 5.62 -109.94
CA LEU A 247 -121.19 6.92 -110.61
C LEU A 247 -120.78 6.84 -112.10
N ASN A 248 -119.78 6.03 -112.40
CA ASN A 248 -119.25 5.82 -113.74
C ASN A 248 -120.05 4.78 -114.58
N GLY A 249 -121.18 4.27 -114.07
CA GLY A 249 -122.14 3.46 -114.86
C GLY A 249 -121.73 2.00 -115.15
N GLN A 250 -120.66 1.48 -114.53
CA GLN A 250 -120.07 0.18 -114.87
C GLN A 250 -120.87 -1.05 -114.39
N ARG A 251 -121.94 -0.88 -113.60
CA ARG A 251 -122.80 -1.97 -113.10
C ARG A 251 -124.29 -1.75 -113.27
N SER A 252 -124.79 -0.52 -113.09
CA SER A 252 -126.22 -0.20 -113.20
C SER A 252 -126.65 0.29 -114.60
N GLY A 253 -125.71 0.42 -115.56
CA GLY A 253 -125.99 0.82 -116.94
C GLY A 253 -126.48 2.27 -117.15
N LEU A 254 -126.55 3.06 -116.07
CA LEU A 254 -126.95 4.48 -116.06
C LEU A 254 -125.83 5.30 -115.43
N VAL A 255 -125.42 6.38 -116.10
CA VAL A 255 -124.42 7.34 -115.61
C VAL A 255 -125.12 8.41 -114.79
N GLY A 256 -124.68 8.63 -113.55
CA GLY A 256 -125.25 9.60 -112.62
C GLY A 256 -125.77 8.99 -111.32
N GLU A 257 -126.33 9.82 -110.43
CA GLU A 257 -126.82 9.39 -109.11
C GLU A 257 -128.09 8.54 -109.23
N GLY A 258 -127.93 7.25 -109.52
CA GLY A 258 -128.99 6.27 -109.37
C GLY A 258 -129.39 6.06 -107.90
N PRO A 259 -130.53 5.42 -107.63
CA PRO A 259 -131.01 5.17 -106.26
C PRO A 259 -129.97 4.47 -105.37
N ARG A 260 -129.17 3.57 -105.96
CA ARG A 260 -128.11 2.83 -105.27
C ARG A 260 -126.88 3.68 -104.93
N ALA A 261 -126.51 4.62 -105.79
CA ALA A 261 -125.39 5.54 -105.50
C ALA A 261 -125.75 6.45 -104.32
N ARG A 262 -127.01 6.92 -104.26
CA ARG A 262 -127.50 7.69 -103.10
C ARG A 262 -127.52 6.87 -101.81
N SER A 263 -127.93 5.61 -101.86
CA SER A 263 -127.88 4.74 -100.67
C SER A 263 -126.44 4.43 -100.22
N ILE A 264 -125.49 4.24 -101.15
CA ILE A 264 -124.07 4.06 -100.77
C ILE A 264 -123.51 5.33 -100.12
N LYS A 265 -123.84 6.51 -100.66
CA LYS A 265 -123.40 7.78 -100.07
C LYS A 265 -123.98 8.02 -98.67
N ALA A 266 -125.30 7.89 -98.54
CA ALA A 266 -126.02 8.17 -97.29
C ALA A 266 -125.82 7.07 -96.23
N ASP A 267 -125.84 5.79 -96.61
CA ASP A 267 -125.80 4.68 -95.65
C ASP A 267 -124.37 4.20 -95.36
N GLN A 268 -123.42 4.36 -96.29
CA GLN A 268 -122.08 3.75 -96.16
C GLN A 268 -120.94 4.77 -96.06
N LEU A 269 -120.97 5.88 -96.81
CA LEU A 269 -119.88 6.86 -96.85
C LEU A 269 -119.99 7.96 -95.79
N GLU A 270 -121.14 8.63 -95.68
CA GLU A 270 -121.32 9.74 -94.75
C GLU A 270 -121.13 9.32 -93.29
N PRO A 271 -121.72 8.21 -92.78
CA PRO A 271 -121.51 7.75 -91.41
C PRO A 271 -120.04 7.42 -91.12
N ARG A 272 -119.36 6.74 -92.06
CA ARG A 272 -117.94 6.39 -91.89
C ARG A 272 -117.01 7.61 -91.97
N ARG A 273 -117.33 8.63 -92.77
CA ARG A 273 -116.57 9.90 -92.78
C ARG A 273 -116.69 10.62 -91.44
N THR A 274 -117.89 10.67 -90.87
CA THR A 274 -118.10 11.29 -89.55
C THR A 274 -117.40 10.51 -88.43
N ASP A 275 -117.45 9.17 -88.46
CA ASP A 275 -116.75 8.33 -87.49
C ASP A 275 -115.22 8.41 -87.64
N SER A 276 -114.71 8.51 -88.87
CA SER A 276 -113.28 8.71 -89.15
C SER A 276 -112.79 10.05 -88.61
N GLN A 277 -113.53 11.14 -88.85
CA GLN A 277 -113.17 12.45 -88.32
C GLN A 277 -113.22 12.50 -86.78
N ARG A 278 -114.18 11.81 -86.16
CA ARG A 278 -114.25 11.69 -84.70
C ARG A 278 -113.03 10.95 -84.14
N LEU A 279 -112.72 9.79 -84.70
CA LEU A 279 -111.57 8.98 -84.28
C LEU A 279 -110.24 9.71 -84.55
N ALA A 280 -110.11 10.42 -85.68
CA ALA A 280 -108.93 11.22 -86.00
C ALA A 280 -108.69 12.32 -84.96
N ARG A 281 -109.73 13.08 -84.58
CA ARG A 281 -109.62 14.11 -83.53
C ARG A 281 -109.29 13.51 -82.16
N GLN A 282 -109.83 12.33 -81.83
CA GLN A 282 -109.51 11.63 -80.59
C GLN A 282 -108.05 11.15 -80.57
N LEU A 283 -107.56 10.59 -81.67
CA LEU A 283 -106.16 10.19 -81.80
C LEU A 283 -105.20 11.39 -81.79
N GLU A 284 -105.58 12.51 -82.40
CA GLU A 284 -104.81 13.76 -82.36
C GLU A 284 -104.73 14.32 -80.93
N HIS A 285 -105.84 14.32 -80.18
CA HIS A 285 -105.85 14.70 -78.76
C HIS A 285 -104.96 13.78 -77.93
N LEU A 286 -105.09 12.45 -78.07
CA LEU A 286 -104.29 11.49 -77.32
C LEU A 286 -102.80 11.58 -77.67
N SER A 287 -102.45 11.84 -78.93
CA SER A 287 -101.07 12.06 -79.37
C SER A 287 -100.49 13.37 -78.79
N GLY A 288 -101.28 14.45 -78.77
CA GLY A 288 -100.90 15.70 -78.13
C GLY A 288 -100.69 15.55 -76.62
N GLU A 289 -101.63 14.91 -75.92
CA GLU A 289 -101.56 14.60 -74.49
C GLU A 289 -100.33 13.74 -74.16
N LYS A 290 -100.05 12.71 -74.97
CA LYS A 290 -98.84 11.89 -74.85
C LYS A 290 -97.56 12.71 -74.95
N SER A 291 -97.41 13.56 -75.97
CA SER A 291 -96.20 14.39 -76.13
C SER A 291 -96.00 15.37 -74.97
N MET A 292 -97.10 15.89 -74.42
CA MET A 292 -97.08 16.79 -73.27
C MET A 292 -96.62 16.05 -72.01
N LEU A 293 -97.17 14.85 -71.76
CA LEU A 293 -96.79 14.00 -70.62
C LEU A 293 -95.34 13.51 -70.73
N GLU A 294 -94.85 13.16 -71.92
CA GLU A 294 -93.44 12.83 -72.16
C GLU A 294 -92.52 14.02 -71.84
N THR A 295 -92.93 15.23 -72.20
CA THR A 295 -92.16 16.44 -71.89
C THR A 295 -92.17 16.73 -70.38
N GLN A 296 -93.33 16.59 -69.72
CA GLN A 296 -93.47 16.78 -68.28
C GLN A 296 -92.65 15.75 -67.47
N ALA A 297 -92.68 14.47 -67.89
CA ALA A 297 -91.86 13.42 -67.29
C ALA A 297 -90.37 13.74 -67.37
N ARG A 298 -89.87 14.17 -68.54
CA ARG A 298 -88.46 14.57 -68.71
C ARG A 298 -88.08 15.79 -67.87
N THR A 299 -88.98 16.77 -67.73
CA THR A 299 -88.71 17.94 -66.87
C THR A 299 -88.71 17.59 -65.39
N ALA A 300 -89.57 16.66 -64.96
CA ALA A 300 -89.62 16.17 -63.59
C ALA A 300 -88.36 15.37 -63.24
N GLU A 301 -87.93 14.48 -64.14
CA GLU A 301 -86.66 13.75 -64.04
C GLU A 301 -85.46 14.69 -63.93
N ALA A 302 -85.35 15.68 -64.82
CA ALA A 302 -84.27 16.67 -64.78
C ALA A 302 -84.26 17.49 -63.48
N SER A 303 -85.45 17.83 -62.93
CA SER A 303 -85.56 18.53 -61.66
C SER A 303 -85.18 17.65 -60.47
N ALA A 304 -85.54 16.37 -60.48
CA ALA A 304 -85.16 15.42 -59.43
C ALA A 304 -83.64 15.20 -59.40
N ILE A 305 -83.03 15.01 -60.56
CA ILE A 305 -81.57 14.90 -60.73
C ILE A 305 -80.89 16.18 -60.19
N GLY A 306 -81.36 17.37 -60.57
CA GLY A 306 -80.77 18.63 -60.11
C GLY A 306 -80.83 18.81 -58.59
N VAL A 307 -81.93 18.43 -57.93
CA VAL A 307 -82.02 18.46 -56.46
C VAL A 307 -81.06 17.45 -55.83
N PHE A 308 -80.93 16.26 -56.40
CA PHE A 308 -80.02 15.24 -55.90
C PHE A 308 -78.54 15.66 -56.03
N GLU A 309 -78.15 16.24 -57.16
CA GLU A 309 -76.80 16.80 -57.38
C GLU A 309 -76.45 17.88 -56.35
N THR A 310 -77.39 18.77 -56.03
CA THR A 310 -77.15 19.79 -54.99
C THR A 310 -76.89 19.16 -53.61
N ARG A 311 -77.69 18.17 -53.19
CA ARG A 311 -77.48 17.45 -51.94
C ARG A 311 -76.14 16.72 -51.91
N LEU A 312 -75.75 16.11 -53.03
CA LEU A 312 -74.48 15.40 -53.17
C LEU A 312 -73.30 16.37 -53.00
N SER A 313 -73.38 17.56 -53.59
CA SER A 313 -72.35 18.61 -53.44
C SER A 313 -72.22 19.13 -52.00
N GLU A 314 -73.33 19.22 -51.26
CA GLU A 314 -73.35 19.62 -49.84
C GLU A 314 -72.72 18.53 -48.96
N ILE A 315 -73.03 17.25 -49.22
CA ILE A 315 -72.44 16.10 -48.52
C ILE A 315 -70.93 16.02 -48.81
N GLU A 316 -70.51 16.17 -50.06
CA GLU A 316 -69.08 16.21 -50.42
C GLU A 316 -68.34 17.40 -49.78
N ALA A 317 -69.00 18.56 -49.64
CA ALA A 317 -68.43 19.70 -48.95
C ALA A 317 -68.28 19.44 -47.44
N ALA A 318 -69.28 18.82 -46.81
CA ALA A 318 -69.25 18.42 -45.40
C ALA A 318 -68.18 17.35 -45.14
N ASN A 319 -68.10 16.32 -45.98
CA ASN A 319 -67.09 15.26 -45.89
C ASN A 319 -65.67 15.83 -46.05
N ARG A 320 -65.43 16.72 -47.03
CA ARG A 320 -64.14 17.40 -47.18
C ARG A 320 -63.79 18.28 -45.98
N ALA A 321 -64.78 18.90 -45.34
CA ALA A 321 -64.54 19.69 -44.13
C ALA A 321 -64.16 18.80 -42.94
N GLU A 322 -64.83 17.66 -42.78
CA GLU A 322 -64.53 16.69 -41.72
C GLU A 322 -63.20 15.99 -41.96
N GLU A 323 -62.87 15.60 -43.20
CA GLU A 323 -61.54 15.10 -43.58
C GLU A 323 -60.43 16.09 -43.24
N LYS A 324 -60.61 17.37 -43.56
CA LYS A 324 -59.64 18.43 -43.18
C LYS A 324 -59.50 18.54 -41.67
N ARG A 325 -60.59 18.46 -40.92
CA ARG A 325 -60.58 18.49 -39.45
C ARG A 325 -59.87 17.27 -38.87
N VAL A 326 -60.18 16.08 -39.37
CA VAL A 326 -59.54 14.82 -38.95
C VAL A 326 -58.05 14.83 -39.30
N MET A 327 -57.67 15.28 -40.49
CA MET A 327 -56.26 15.45 -40.87
C MET A 327 -55.55 16.46 -39.97
N ALA A 328 -56.18 17.60 -39.66
CA ALA A 328 -55.63 18.59 -38.74
C ALA A 328 -55.45 18.03 -37.33
N LEU A 329 -56.45 17.29 -36.81
CA LEU A 329 -56.35 16.61 -35.52
C LEU A 329 -55.26 15.54 -35.52
N LYS A 330 -55.17 14.70 -36.56
CA LYS A 330 -54.12 13.69 -36.70
C LYS A 330 -52.75 14.34 -36.66
N ARG A 331 -52.54 15.41 -37.44
CA ARG A 331 -51.29 16.16 -37.43
C ARG A 331 -50.97 16.76 -36.06
N GLN A 332 -51.96 17.32 -35.38
CA GLN A 332 -51.76 17.86 -34.03
C GLN A 332 -51.38 16.76 -33.03
N VAL A 333 -52.06 15.61 -33.06
CA VAL A 333 -51.73 14.46 -32.20
C VAL A 333 -50.33 13.93 -32.52
N GLU A 334 -49.93 13.86 -33.79
CA GLU A 334 -48.57 13.48 -34.20
C GLU A 334 -47.52 14.48 -33.70
N GLU A 335 -47.78 15.79 -33.83
CA GLU A 335 -46.89 16.85 -33.33
C GLU A 335 -46.77 16.80 -31.79
N ASP A 336 -47.89 16.61 -31.08
CA ASP A 336 -47.91 16.47 -29.62
C ASP A 336 -47.17 15.20 -29.16
N GLN A 337 -47.40 14.05 -29.81
CA GLN A 337 -46.69 12.80 -29.54
C GLN A 337 -45.18 12.94 -29.82
N ALA A 338 -44.80 13.58 -30.92
CA ALA A 338 -43.41 13.84 -31.26
C ALA A 338 -42.74 14.75 -30.21
N SER A 339 -43.42 15.82 -29.78
CA SER A 339 -42.90 16.74 -28.76
C SER A 339 -42.74 16.07 -27.39
N ALA A 340 -43.71 15.25 -26.97
CA ALA A 340 -43.66 14.47 -25.74
C ALA A 340 -42.53 13.44 -25.79
N PHE A 341 -42.38 12.74 -26.92
CA PHE A 341 -41.28 11.78 -27.13
C PHE A 341 -39.91 12.46 -27.06
N VAL A 342 -39.72 13.59 -27.75
CA VAL A 342 -38.47 14.36 -27.70
C VAL A 342 -38.16 14.82 -26.27
N THR A 343 -39.17 15.29 -25.53
CA THR A 343 -39.00 15.74 -24.14
C THR A 343 -38.58 14.58 -23.23
N GLN A 344 -39.24 13.43 -23.34
CA GLN A 344 -38.88 12.22 -22.58
C GLN A 344 -37.47 11.73 -22.93
N GLN A 345 -37.11 11.67 -24.21
CA GLN A 345 -35.79 11.28 -24.66
C GLN A 345 -34.70 12.26 -24.16
N ASN A 346 -34.98 13.57 -24.17
CA ASN A 346 -34.06 14.57 -23.63
C ASN A 346 -33.87 14.42 -22.11
N ALA A 347 -34.94 14.16 -21.36
CA ALA A 347 -34.85 13.90 -19.92
C ALA A 347 -34.02 12.63 -19.62
N LEU A 348 -34.29 11.54 -20.34
CA LEU A 348 -33.52 10.30 -20.24
C LEU A 348 -32.03 10.54 -20.53
N ARG A 349 -31.74 11.30 -21.60
CA ARG A 349 -30.38 11.71 -21.92
C ARG A 349 -29.75 12.44 -20.74
N VAL A 350 -30.34 13.52 -20.22
CA VAL A 350 -29.77 14.27 -19.09
C VAL A 350 -29.40 13.34 -17.93
N THR A 351 -30.28 12.42 -17.54
CA THR A 351 -29.99 11.42 -16.50
C THR A 351 -28.82 10.50 -16.85
N ILE A 352 -28.76 10.01 -18.09
CA ILE A 352 -27.65 9.17 -18.56
C ILE A 352 -26.33 9.94 -18.52
N LYS A 353 -26.34 11.22 -18.90
CA LYS A 353 -25.16 12.09 -18.88
C LYS A 353 -24.65 12.30 -17.45
N GLU A 354 -25.54 12.60 -16.50
CA GLU A 354 -25.16 12.75 -15.09
C GLU A 354 -24.53 11.46 -14.54
N GLN A 355 -25.06 10.29 -14.90
CA GLN A 355 -24.46 8.99 -14.53
C GLN A 355 -23.09 8.76 -15.18
N ILE A 356 -22.87 9.18 -16.43
CA ILE A 356 -21.54 9.11 -17.08
C ILE A 356 -20.56 10.04 -16.35
N ASP A 357 -20.99 11.25 -16.04
CA ASP A 357 -20.15 12.25 -15.38
C ASP A 357 -19.75 11.80 -13.97
N SER A 358 -20.65 11.16 -13.22
CA SER A 358 -20.33 10.57 -11.91
C SER A 358 -19.33 9.42 -12.01
N LEU A 359 -19.52 8.49 -12.96
CA LEU A 359 -18.59 7.39 -13.20
C LEU A 359 -17.20 7.88 -13.66
N LEU A 360 -17.15 8.95 -14.46
CA LEU A 360 -15.89 9.57 -14.87
C LEU A 360 -15.16 10.21 -13.68
N ALA A 361 -15.89 10.84 -12.75
CA ALA A 361 -15.31 11.37 -11.52
C ALA A 361 -14.74 10.26 -10.63
N GLU A 362 -15.48 9.16 -10.42
CA GLU A 362 -14.99 7.98 -9.69
C GLU A 362 -13.75 7.37 -10.36
N GLN A 363 -13.77 7.24 -11.69
CA GLN A 363 -12.61 6.75 -12.45
C GLN A 363 -11.39 7.65 -12.24
N GLN A 364 -11.57 8.97 -12.23
CA GLN A 364 -10.48 9.91 -12.02
C GLN A 364 -9.90 9.79 -10.61
N LEU A 365 -10.75 9.58 -9.59
CA LEU A 365 -10.30 9.31 -8.22
C LEU A 365 -9.46 8.03 -8.14
N ALA A 366 -9.94 6.93 -8.72
CA ALA A 366 -9.19 5.66 -8.76
C ALA A 366 -7.84 5.79 -9.50
N LYS A 367 -7.79 6.57 -10.58
CA LYS A 367 -6.53 6.89 -11.29
C LYS A 367 -5.57 7.70 -10.42
N ASN A 368 -6.08 8.67 -9.66
CA ASN A 368 -5.26 9.45 -8.73
C ASN A 368 -4.74 8.59 -7.58
N GLU A 369 -5.55 7.67 -7.05
CA GLU A 369 -5.14 6.68 -6.04
C GLU A 369 -4.03 5.78 -6.58
N LEU A 370 -4.17 5.24 -7.79
CA LEU A 370 -3.12 4.44 -8.43
C LEU A 370 -1.81 5.22 -8.57
N ALA A 371 -1.88 6.51 -8.91
CA ALA A 371 -0.71 7.38 -8.99
C ALA A 371 -0.08 7.61 -7.60
N ALA A 372 -0.89 7.81 -6.56
CA ALA A 372 -0.44 7.97 -5.18
C ALA A 372 0.27 6.71 -4.67
N VAL A 373 -0.30 5.51 -4.89
CA VAL A 373 0.34 4.23 -4.57
C VAL A 373 1.67 4.06 -5.32
N GLY A 374 1.76 4.53 -6.57
CA GLY A 374 3.01 4.55 -7.33
C GLY A 374 4.05 5.56 -6.84
N ILE A 375 3.65 6.60 -6.12
CA ILE A 375 4.57 7.51 -5.43
C ILE A 375 5.05 6.86 -4.13
N GLU A 376 4.12 6.33 -3.32
CA GLU A 376 4.43 5.67 -2.05
C GLU A 376 5.38 4.47 -2.23
N GLU A 377 5.16 3.64 -3.26
CA GLU A 377 6.08 2.55 -3.60
C GLU A 377 7.49 3.09 -3.88
N ARG A 378 7.61 4.15 -4.70
CA ARG A 378 8.92 4.73 -5.03
C ARG A 378 9.62 5.32 -3.81
N ASP A 379 8.87 6.00 -2.95
CA ASP A 379 9.41 6.59 -1.71
C ASP A 379 9.87 5.50 -0.74
N ARG A 380 9.09 4.42 -0.59
CA ARG A 380 9.44 3.27 0.25
C ARG A 380 10.64 2.48 -0.30
N LEU A 381 10.71 2.28 -1.62
CA LEU A 381 11.87 1.67 -2.25
C LEU A 381 13.13 2.54 -2.12
N LYS A 382 12.97 3.86 -2.18
CA LYS A 382 14.05 4.80 -1.96
C LYS A 382 14.56 4.74 -0.51
N SER A 383 13.66 4.70 0.47
CA SER A 383 14.07 4.58 1.88
C SER A 383 14.84 3.29 2.17
N ILE A 384 14.41 2.15 1.60
CA ILE A 384 15.13 0.86 1.75
C ILE A 384 16.52 0.91 1.10
N ARG A 385 16.64 1.59 -0.05
CA ARG A 385 17.94 1.73 -0.75
C ARG A 385 18.89 2.69 -0.03
N GLU A 386 18.37 3.75 0.56
CA GLU A 386 19.17 4.76 1.26
C GLU A 386 19.53 4.35 2.70
N GLU A 387 18.88 3.33 3.25
CA GLU A 387 19.16 2.82 4.60
C GLU A 387 20.61 2.29 4.72
N PRO A 388 21.46 2.93 5.55
CA PRO A 388 22.84 2.50 5.72
C PRO A 388 22.92 1.26 6.62
N ARG A 389 23.05 0.08 6.01
CA ARG A 389 23.20 -1.22 6.70
C ARG A 389 24.66 -1.51 7.06
N ARG A 390 25.30 -0.56 7.75
CA ARG A 390 26.72 -0.64 8.14
C ARG A 390 26.95 -1.14 9.55
N ASP A 391 25.90 -1.38 10.33
CA ASP A 391 26.01 -1.81 11.72
C ASP A 391 26.73 -3.16 11.84
N ILE A 392 27.51 -3.31 12.92
CA ILE A 392 28.30 -4.51 13.20
C ILE A 392 27.42 -5.74 13.38
N LEU A 393 26.19 -5.59 13.89
CA LEU A 393 25.23 -6.68 14.04
C LEU A 393 24.75 -7.17 12.68
N THR A 394 24.38 -6.25 11.78
CA THR A 394 23.97 -6.58 10.41
C THR A 394 25.10 -7.26 9.64
N GLN A 395 26.32 -6.74 9.76
CA GLN A 395 27.50 -7.37 9.15
C GLN A 395 27.79 -8.77 9.73
N THR A 396 27.61 -8.95 11.03
CA THR A 396 27.79 -10.25 11.70
C THR A 396 26.71 -11.25 11.27
N LEU A 397 25.46 -10.81 11.16
CA LEU A 397 24.35 -11.63 10.68
C LEU A 397 24.58 -12.06 9.22
N ALA A 398 24.99 -11.13 8.35
CA ALA A 398 25.30 -11.42 6.96
C ALA A 398 26.48 -12.40 6.83
N LEU A 399 27.52 -12.24 7.67
CA LEU A 399 28.62 -13.20 7.74
C LEU A 399 28.16 -14.58 8.23
N HIS A 400 27.23 -14.64 9.20
CA HIS A 400 26.66 -15.89 9.67
C HIS A 400 25.80 -16.59 8.62
N ASN A 401 24.95 -15.83 7.91
CA ASN A 401 24.14 -16.33 6.79
C ASN A 401 25.05 -16.93 5.69
N LEU A 402 26.16 -16.27 5.39
CA LEU A 402 27.18 -16.78 4.47
C LEU A 402 27.75 -18.14 4.92
N PHE A 403 27.86 -18.40 6.22
CA PHE A 403 28.31 -19.70 6.73
C PHE A 403 27.22 -20.78 6.63
N GLU A 404 25.95 -20.42 6.80
CA GLU A 404 24.82 -21.35 6.78
C GLU A 404 24.38 -21.77 5.37
N GLU A 405 24.53 -20.92 4.35
CA GLU A 405 24.05 -21.18 2.99
C GLU A 405 24.66 -22.42 2.30
N GLY A 406 25.65 -23.09 2.92
CA GLY A 406 26.02 -24.46 2.57
C GLY A 406 26.70 -24.64 1.21
N ALA A 407 26.82 -23.59 0.39
CA ALA A 407 27.64 -23.55 -0.81
C ALA A 407 29.11 -23.78 -0.45
N GLU A 408 29.92 -24.28 -1.40
CA GLU A 408 31.36 -24.52 -1.16
C GLU A 408 32.08 -23.27 -0.61
N GLY A 409 31.62 -22.07 -0.98
CA GLY A 409 32.08 -20.79 -0.46
C GLY A 409 31.79 -20.55 1.03
N GLY A 410 30.65 -21.01 1.57
CA GLY A 410 30.27 -20.80 2.97
C GLY A 410 31.11 -21.63 3.93
N ARG A 411 31.38 -22.90 3.58
CA ARG A 411 32.33 -23.75 4.32
C ARG A 411 33.75 -23.19 4.30
N PHE A 412 34.18 -22.69 3.14
CA PHE A 412 35.48 -22.03 2.99
C PHE A 412 35.59 -20.78 3.88
N ALA A 413 34.55 -19.93 3.91
CA ALA A 413 34.51 -18.73 4.73
C ALA A 413 34.57 -19.07 6.23
N PHE A 414 33.83 -20.10 6.68
CA PHE A 414 33.87 -20.57 8.06
C PHE A 414 35.24 -21.09 8.49
N TYR A 415 35.88 -21.94 7.67
CA TYR A 415 37.24 -22.40 7.96
C TYR A 415 38.24 -21.25 7.95
N THR A 416 38.09 -20.29 7.03
CA THR A 416 38.94 -19.10 6.98
C THR A 416 38.75 -18.25 8.23
N TYR A 417 37.52 -18.07 8.72
CA TYR A 417 37.24 -17.40 9.99
C TYR A 417 37.95 -18.08 11.17
N ILE A 418 37.85 -19.41 11.29
CA ILE A 418 38.54 -20.17 12.35
C ILE A 418 40.06 -20.04 12.22
N ILE A 419 40.61 -20.18 11.01
CA ILE A 419 42.06 -20.09 10.76
C ILE A 419 42.57 -18.70 11.10
N LEU A 420 41.88 -17.64 10.70
CA LEU A 420 42.26 -16.26 11.02
C LEU A 420 42.15 -15.99 12.52
N THR A 421 41.08 -16.44 13.17
CA THR A 421 40.93 -16.30 14.63
C THR A 421 42.05 -17.02 15.37
N ALA A 422 42.39 -18.24 14.95
CA ALA A 422 43.51 -19.00 15.50
C ALA A 422 44.86 -18.31 15.23
N LEU A 423 45.04 -17.70 14.06
CA LEU A 423 46.23 -16.92 13.72
C LEU A 423 46.37 -15.69 14.63
N PHE A 424 45.29 -14.93 14.85
CA PHE A 424 45.33 -13.76 15.74
C PHE A 424 45.57 -14.14 17.19
N MET A 425 44.95 -15.22 17.66
CA MET A 425 45.23 -15.78 18.98
C MET A 425 46.70 -16.21 19.11
N LEU A 426 47.26 -16.83 18.07
CA LEU A 426 48.68 -17.19 18.03
C LEU A 426 49.54 -15.92 18.16
N VAL A 427 49.27 -14.90 17.35
CA VAL A 427 49.99 -13.62 17.37
C VAL A 427 49.98 -12.96 18.76
N ASP A 428 48.83 -12.95 19.42
CA ASP A 428 48.68 -12.40 20.79
C ASP A 428 49.48 -13.19 21.84
N THR A 429 49.64 -14.49 21.64
CA THR A 429 50.45 -15.35 22.53
C THR A 429 51.94 -15.31 22.23
N ILE A 430 52.40 -14.78 21.08
CA ILE A 430 53.82 -14.76 20.68
C ILE A 430 54.72 -14.20 21.79
N PRO A 431 54.48 -13.01 22.36
CA PRO A 431 55.40 -12.42 23.34
C PRO A 431 55.65 -13.34 24.54
N LEU A 432 54.61 -14.05 24.99
CA LEU A 432 54.70 -14.95 26.12
C LEU A 432 55.27 -16.31 25.73
N VAL A 433 54.86 -16.88 24.58
CA VAL A 433 55.40 -18.15 24.08
C VAL A 433 56.91 -18.02 23.90
N VAL A 434 57.39 -16.95 23.26
CA VAL A 434 58.83 -16.73 23.08
C VAL A 434 59.51 -16.61 24.45
N LYS A 435 58.94 -15.86 25.40
CA LYS A 435 59.52 -15.72 26.75
C LYS A 435 59.54 -17.04 27.53
N PHE A 436 58.50 -17.86 27.39
CA PHE A 436 58.36 -19.17 28.05
C PHE A 436 59.38 -20.19 27.54
N PHE A 437 59.67 -20.20 26.23
CA PHE A 437 60.64 -21.12 25.63
C PHE A 437 62.09 -20.61 25.69
N THR A 438 62.32 -19.32 25.91
CA THR A 438 63.68 -18.80 26.11
C THR A 438 64.23 -19.19 27.48
N LYS A 439 65.50 -19.60 27.52
CA LYS A 439 66.22 -19.84 28.78
C LYS A 439 66.35 -18.53 29.58
N ALA A 440 66.35 -18.66 30.91
CA ALA A 440 66.64 -17.57 31.82
C ALA A 440 68.02 -16.98 31.50
N GLY A 441 68.08 -15.66 31.32
CA GLY A 441 69.31 -14.96 30.97
C GLY A 441 69.94 -14.19 32.15
N PRO A 442 71.08 -13.51 31.91
CA PRO A 442 71.76 -12.70 32.92
C PRO A 442 70.88 -11.62 33.54
N TYR A 443 69.94 -11.06 32.77
CA TYR A 443 68.99 -10.08 33.31
C TYR A 443 68.07 -10.73 34.34
N ASP A 444 67.48 -11.88 34.00
CA ASP A 444 66.57 -12.60 34.90
C ASP A 444 67.28 -12.98 36.20
N THR A 445 68.57 -13.36 36.15
CA THR A 445 69.36 -13.68 37.34
C THR A 445 69.66 -12.47 38.23
N LEU A 446 69.86 -11.28 37.64
CA LEU A 446 70.07 -10.06 38.41
C LEU A 446 68.80 -9.64 39.12
N VAL A 447 67.67 -9.70 38.41
CA VAL A 447 66.35 -9.41 39.01
C VAL A 447 66.03 -10.40 40.13
N ASP A 448 66.26 -11.70 39.94
CA ASP A 448 66.04 -12.72 40.96
C ASP A 448 66.92 -12.51 42.19
N ARG A 449 68.19 -12.15 42.01
CA ARG A 449 69.10 -11.82 43.12
C ARG A 449 68.58 -10.63 43.91
N ASP A 450 68.16 -9.58 43.22
CA ASP A 450 67.66 -8.37 43.87
C ASP A 450 66.34 -8.69 44.63
N GLU A 451 65.42 -9.46 44.04
CA GLU A 451 64.19 -9.92 44.69
C GLU A 451 64.47 -10.78 45.94
N ILE A 452 65.39 -11.74 45.86
CA ILE A 452 65.79 -12.57 47.01
C ILE A 452 66.41 -11.69 48.10
N SER A 453 67.22 -10.69 47.73
CA SER A 453 67.81 -9.78 48.70
C SER A 453 66.73 -8.97 49.43
N PHE A 454 65.77 -8.39 48.70
CA PHE A 454 64.63 -7.68 49.29
C PHE A 454 63.77 -8.59 50.18
N ASP A 455 63.42 -9.81 49.73
CA ASP A 455 62.64 -10.76 50.52
C ASP A 455 63.41 -11.19 51.79
N SER A 456 64.73 -11.38 51.69
CA SER A 456 65.58 -11.73 52.82
C SER A 456 65.69 -10.58 53.85
N GLU A 457 65.84 -9.34 53.38
CA GLU A 457 65.89 -8.16 54.24
C GLU A 457 64.52 -7.92 54.91
N HIS A 458 63.44 -8.07 54.16
CA HIS A 458 62.08 -7.93 54.68
C HIS A 458 61.76 -9.00 55.74
N SER A 459 62.12 -10.25 55.48
CA SER A 459 61.92 -11.35 56.46
C SER A 459 62.85 -11.24 57.67
N ALA A 460 64.08 -10.77 57.49
CA ALA A 460 65.00 -10.46 58.59
C ALA A 460 64.47 -9.31 59.46
N PHE A 461 63.95 -8.25 58.84
CA PHE A 461 63.30 -7.15 59.56
C PHE A 461 62.09 -7.65 60.35
N LYS A 462 61.20 -8.42 59.71
CA LYS A 462 60.01 -8.97 60.38
C LYS A 462 60.38 -9.87 61.56
N SER A 463 61.31 -10.81 61.37
CA SER A 463 61.74 -11.72 62.44
C SER A 463 62.49 -11.01 63.58
N SER A 464 63.28 -9.97 63.27
CA SER A 464 63.91 -9.13 64.29
C SER A 464 62.87 -8.33 65.08
N ASN A 465 61.85 -7.81 64.39
CA ASN A 465 60.74 -7.08 65.02
C ASN A 465 59.91 -8.01 65.92
N ASP A 466 59.54 -9.19 65.43
CA ASP A 466 58.77 -10.19 66.19
C ASP A 466 59.52 -10.59 67.47
N ARG A 467 60.83 -10.85 67.39
CA ARG A 467 61.66 -11.15 68.56
C ARG A 467 61.78 -9.98 69.52
N TYR A 468 61.85 -8.76 69.01
CA TYR A 468 61.90 -7.56 69.85
C TYR A 468 60.58 -7.39 70.62
N MET A 469 59.44 -7.56 69.95
CA MET A 469 58.11 -7.50 70.55
C MET A 469 57.89 -8.61 71.59
N GLU A 470 58.38 -9.82 71.33
CA GLU A 470 58.31 -10.93 72.29
C GLU A 470 59.07 -10.58 73.59
N ASN A 471 60.32 -10.10 73.48
CA ASN A 471 61.11 -9.64 74.64
C ASN A 471 60.48 -8.46 75.38
N LEU A 472 59.77 -7.57 74.67
CA LEU A 472 59.08 -6.43 75.28
C LEU A 472 57.84 -6.89 76.06
N SER A 473 57.13 -7.92 75.56
CA SER A 473 55.96 -8.49 76.24
C SER A 473 56.31 -9.35 77.47
N GLU A 474 57.51 -9.95 77.52
CA GLU A 474 58.05 -10.62 78.71
C GLU A 474 58.51 -9.65 79.82
N SER A 475 58.75 -8.37 79.51
CA SER A 475 59.11 -7.34 80.51
C SER A 475 57.85 -6.82 81.22
N ASN A 476 57.92 -6.66 82.55
CA ASN A 476 56.82 -6.12 83.37
C ASN A 476 56.53 -4.63 83.09
N LEU A 477 57.34 -3.96 82.27
CA LEU A 477 57.10 -2.58 81.86
C LEU A 477 55.73 -2.39 81.19
N ILE A 478 55.32 -3.32 80.32
CA ILE A 478 54.03 -3.22 79.62
C ILE A 478 52.85 -3.48 80.58
N SER A 479 53.01 -4.38 81.55
CA SER A 479 51.92 -4.73 82.48
C SER A 479 51.60 -3.61 83.48
N VAL A 480 52.55 -2.70 83.72
CA VAL A 480 52.39 -1.56 84.65
C VAL A 480 51.96 -0.27 83.94
N THR A 481 52.24 -0.10 82.65
CA THR A 481 51.72 1.02 81.86
C THR A 481 50.33 0.72 81.33
N ARG A 482 49.28 0.78 82.17
CA ARG A 482 47.87 0.60 81.76
C ARG A 482 47.31 1.75 80.88
N ASN A 483 48.07 2.26 79.91
CA ASN A 483 47.64 3.30 78.98
C ASN A 483 47.93 2.88 77.53
N LYS A 484 46.88 2.49 76.82
CA LYS A 484 46.90 2.01 75.44
C LYS A 484 47.45 3.05 74.44
N GLY A 485 47.36 4.35 74.76
CA GLY A 485 47.92 5.41 73.94
C GLY A 485 49.45 5.50 74.02
N LEU A 486 50.00 5.26 75.21
CA LEU A 486 51.45 5.19 75.40
C LEU A 486 52.03 3.90 74.82
N GLU A 487 51.34 2.76 74.95
CA GLU A 487 51.75 1.51 74.31
C GLU A 487 51.87 1.66 72.78
N ASN A 488 50.88 2.29 72.13
CA ASN A 488 50.94 2.53 70.69
C ASN A 488 52.07 3.50 70.30
N ALA A 489 52.27 4.59 71.06
CA ALA A 489 53.36 5.53 70.82
C ALA A 489 54.75 4.93 71.08
N LEU A 490 54.83 3.96 72.00
CA LEU A 490 56.03 3.18 72.29
C LEU A 490 56.42 2.34 71.07
N VAL A 491 55.46 1.58 70.54
CA VAL A 491 55.63 0.72 69.37
C VAL A 491 56.01 1.56 68.14
N ASP A 492 55.31 2.66 67.89
CA ASP A 492 55.52 3.55 66.74
C ASP A 492 56.86 4.32 66.84
N GLY A 493 57.22 4.80 68.03
CA GLY A 493 58.51 5.47 68.27
C GLY A 493 59.74 4.56 68.17
N ILE A 494 59.55 3.26 68.42
CA ILE A 494 60.57 2.22 68.22
C ILE A 494 60.78 1.92 66.73
N GLU A 495 59.71 1.88 65.95
CA GLU A 495 59.76 1.59 64.51
C GLU A 495 60.53 2.68 63.73
N HIS A 496 60.52 3.93 64.22
CA HIS A 496 61.04 5.06 63.47
C HIS A 496 62.30 5.73 64.05
N SER A 497 62.72 5.44 65.28
CA SER A 497 63.86 6.15 65.90
C SER A 497 64.86 5.25 66.63
N ARG A 498 66.15 5.40 66.29
CA ARG A 498 67.27 4.81 67.03
C ARG A 498 67.31 5.28 68.49
N ALA A 499 66.98 6.54 68.75
CA ALA A 499 66.96 7.10 70.10
C ALA A 499 65.85 6.47 70.96
N GLY A 500 64.69 6.14 70.39
CA GLY A 500 63.61 5.43 71.08
C GLY A 500 64.04 4.03 71.55
N ARG A 501 64.76 3.29 70.70
CA ARG A 501 65.31 1.98 71.04
C ARG A 501 66.37 2.03 72.14
N GLU A 502 67.29 2.99 72.08
CA GLU A 502 68.34 3.17 73.10
C GLU A 502 67.75 3.62 74.45
N PHE A 503 66.75 4.51 74.45
CA PHE A 503 66.02 4.91 75.65
C PHE A 503 65.31 3.73 76.31
N LEU A 504 64.58 2.92 75.54
CA LEU A 504 63.89 1.75 76.08
C LEU A 504 64.84 0.68 76.59
N ALA A 505 65.95 0.43 75.90
CA ALA A 505 67.00 -0.45 76.40
C ALA A 505 67.51 0.02 77.77
N SER A 506 67.67 1.33 77.97
CA SER A 506 68.07 1.88 79.27
C SER A 506 67.02 1.67 80.36
N LEU A 507 65.72 1.79 80.04
CA LEU A 507 64.63 1.54 80.99
C LEU A 507 64.53 0.07 81.37
N VAL A 508 64.66 -0.85 80.40
CA VAL A 508 64.67 -2.29 80.65
C VAL A 508 65.86 -2.69 81.51
N VAL A 509 67.05 -2.12 81.28
CA VAL A 509 68.22 -2.36 82.13
C VAL A 509 67.98 -1.84 83.55
N MET A 510 67.39 -0.66 83.70
CA MET A 510 67.04 -0.08 85.00
C MET A 510 66.01 -0.96 85.73
N GLU A 511 64.97 -1.43 85.05
CA GLU A 511 63.99 -2.36 85.59
C GLU A 511 64.66 -3.67 86.05
N LYS A 512 65.53 -4.27 85.22
CA LYS A 512 66.23 -5.51 85.60
C LYS A 512 67.12 -5.30 86.82
N SER A 513 67.84 -4.19 86.90
CA SER A 513 68.68 -3.88 88.07
C SER A 513 67.84 -3.68 89.33
N PHE A 514 66.71 -2.97 89.24
CA PHE A 514 65.80 -2.76 90.34
C PHE A 514 65.11 -4.07 90.76
N ALA A 515 64.68 -4.90 89.80
CA ALA A 515 64.07 -6.19 90.07
C ALA A 515 65.04 -7.12 90.82
N GLU A 516 66.32 -7.10 90.46
CA GLU A 516 67.36 -7.87 91.15
C GLU A 516 67.65 -7.33 92.56
N GLU A 517 67.76 -6.01 92.74
CA GLU A 517 67.88 -5.39 94.07
C GLU A 517 66.69 -5.72 94.96
N MET A 518 65.46 -5.61 94.43
CA MET A 518 64.25 -5.96 95.15
C MET A 518 64.17 -7.46 95.48
N ARG A 519 64.69 -8.33 94.61
CA ARG A 519 64.77 -9.78 94.87
C ARG A 519 65.70 -10.07 96.04
N ILE A 520 66.88 -9.45 96.05
CA ILE A 520 67.85 -9.54 97.15
C ILE A 520 67.24 -9.00 98.46
N GLU A 521 66.56 -7.86 98.41
CA GLU A 521 65.94 -7.26 99.58
C GLU A 521 64.73 -8.09 100.09
N GLN A 522 63.96 -8.71 99.20
CA GLN A 522 62.90 -9.64 99.57
C GLN A 522 63.43 -10.94 100.19
N GLU A 523 64.56 -11.48 99.70
CA GLU A 523 65.22 -12.66 100.26
C GLU A 523 65.77 -12.38 101.67
N THR A 524 66.33 -11.17 101.91
CA THR A 524 66.79 -10.76 103.25
C THR A 524 65.65 -10.50 104.25
N LEU A 525 64.42 -10.28 103.78
CA LEU A 525 63.24 -9.97 104.59
C LEU A 525 62.33 -11.18 104.92
N ALA A 526 62.80 -12.41 104.73
CA ALA A 526 62.06 -13.62 105.09
C ALA A 526 61.64 -13.70 106.58
N HIS A 527 62.23 -12.88 107.47
CA HIS A 527 62.01 -12.93 108.92
C HIS A 527 61.70 -11.57 109.62
N SER A 528 61.07 -10.57 108.99
CA SER A 528 60.74 -9.31 109.70
C SER A 528 59.44 -8.57 109.30
N ASN A 529 59.05 -7.64 110.19
CA ASN A 529 57.82 -6.85 110.37
C ASN A 529 56.98 -6.51 109.11
N PRO A 530 55.62 -6.60 109.16
CA PRO A 530 54.74 -6.27 108.03
C PRO A 530 54.89 -4.84 107.49
N GLU A 531 55.34 -3.88 108.31
CA GLU A 531 55.60 -2.50 107.89
C GLU A 531 56.70 -2.39 106.82
N LYS A 532 57.76 -3.21 106.88
CA LYS A 532 58.83 -3.19 105.88
C LYS A 532 58.38 -3.79 104.53
N ARG A 533 57.48 -4.77 104.55
CA ARG A 533 56.89 -5.31 103.30
C ARG A 533 56.03 -4.25 102.60
N ALA A 534 55.21 -3.52 103.36
CA ALA A 534 54.44 -2.40 102.83
C ALA A 534 55.35 -1.28 102.29
N MET A 535 56.50 -1.04 102.92
CA MET A 535 57.50 -0.09 102.43
C MET A 535 58.13 -0.53 101.11
N LEU A 536 58.48 -1.81 100.95
CA LEU A 536 58.98 -2.34 99.68
C LEU A 536 57.93 -2.28 98.57
N GLU A 537 56.67 -2.60 98.85
CA GLU A 537 55.60 -2.46 97.87
C GLU A 537 55.43 -0.99 97.45
N LYS A 538 55.53 -0.05 98.41
CA LYS A 538 55.50 1.39 98.12
C LYS A 538 56.71 1.84 97.30
N MET A 539 57.90 1.29 97.56
CA MET A 539 59.10 1.55 96.75
C MET A 539 58.93 1.04 95.32
N LYS A 540 58.44 -0.20 95.14
CA LYS A 540 58.11 -0.73 93.80
C LYS A 540 57.11 0.18 93.08
N ALA A 541 56.01 0.55 93.74
CA ALA A 541 55.01 1.45 93.16
C ALA A 541 55.62 2.80 92.74
N SER A 542 56.46 3.40 93.59
CA SER A 542 57.11 4.68 93.29
C SER A 542 58.12 4.60 92.14
N PHE A 543 58.86 3.49 92.02
CA PHE A 543 59.82 3.28 90.95
C PHE A 543 59.11 3.15 89.60
N TYR A 544 58.04 2.35 89.53
CA TYR A 544 57.25 2.24 88.32
C TYR A 544 56.51 3.54 87.96
N GLU A 545 56.08 4.33 88.95
CA GLU A 545 55.52 5.67 88.71
C GLU A 545 56.58 6.63 88.14
N ASP A 546 57.84 6.57 88.60
CA ASP A 546 58.94 7.37 88.04
C ASP A 546 59.28 6.94 86.60
N LEU A 547 59.36 5.63 86.34
CA LEU A 547 59.53 5.11 84.98
C LEU A 547 58.41 5.59 84.06
N HIS A 548 57.16 5.57 84.53
CA HIS A 548 56.02 6.07 83.78
C HIS A 548 56.14 7.56 83.43
N ARG A 549 56.53 8.40 84.40
CA ARG A 549 56.76 9.84 84.15
C ARG A 549 57.90 10.08 83.17
N ARG A 550 58.99 9.30 83.24
CA ARG A 550 60.10 9.40 82.28
C ARG A 550 59.68 9.03 80.87
N MET A 551 58.85 7.99 80.71
CA MET A 551 58.27 7.62 79.41
C MET A 551 57.37 8.73 78.88
N GLU A 552 56.42 9.24 79.68
CA GLU A 552 55.57 10.36 79.28
C GLU A 552 56.40 11.58 78.86
N ALA A 553 57.42 11.95 79.64
CA ALA A 553 58.27 13.10 79.33
C ALA A 553 59.05 12.92 78.02
N PHE A 554 59.59 11.72 77.76
CA PHE A 554 60.33 11.45 76.53
C PHE A 554 59.43 11.51 75.30
N PHE A 555 58.28 10.83 75.32
CA PHE A 555 57.37 10.80 74.16
C PHE A 555 56.59 12.11 73.97
N LYS A 556 56.27 12.84 75.04
CA LYS A 556 55.67 14.17 74.95
C LYS A 556 56.63 15.20 74.33
N ASN A 557 57.93 15.10 74.62
CA ASN A 557 58.94 15.97 74.01
C ASN A 557 59.32 15.52 72.59
N GLY A 558 59.32 14.21 72.31
CA GLY A 558 59.56 13.66 70.96
C GLY A 558 58.51 14.12 69.95
N ALA A 559 57.23 14.19 70.33
CA ALA A 559 56.13 14.68 69.50
C ALA A 559 56.22 16.17 69.14
N THR A 560 57.17 16.93 69.69
CA THR A 560 57.39 18.36 69.37
C THR A 560 58.59 18.61 68.47
N GLN A 561 59.37 17.58 68.09
CA GLN A 561 60.53 17.71 67.20
C GLN A 561 60.56 16.72 66.02
N SER A 562 59.48 15.96 65.82
CA SER A 562 59.14 15.23 64.58
C SER A 562 57.78 15.68 64.11
#